data_AF-A0A0N0ME55-F1
#
_entry.id   AF-A0A0N0ME55-F1
#
_cell.length_a   1.000
_cell.length_b   1.000
_cell.length_c   1.000
_cell.angle_alpha   90.00
_cell.angle_beta   90.00
_cell.angle_gamma   90.00
#
_symmetry.space_group_name_H-M   'P 1'
#
loop_
_entity.id
_entity.type
_entity.pdbx_description
1 polymer ?
#
loop_
_entity_poly.entity_id
_entity_poly.type
_entity_poly.pdbx_seq_one_letter_code
_entity_poly.pdbx_strand_id
1 'polypeptide(L)'
;MVSFSRVLSAGAFATILAVAPLAAHAAEISPPTGAGVANQVEAIKPGSLSADTVYSAVASAKPADLGGILNYCIQSNYLNSSEAWPVLAALNKKTNDVPSNQKGNMSYADGSTGLLKVGGKAPISLEDASADIRKQACAKVEARAKSML
;
A
#
# COMPACT_ATOMS: atom_id res chain seq x y z
N MET A 1 -4.40 -49.40 -3.49
CA MET A 1 -3.78 -49.68 -2.17
C MET A 1 -2.85 -48.49 -1.92
N VAL A 2 -3.09 -47.53 -1.01
CA VAL A 2 -3.26 -47.60 0.46
C VAL A 2 -4.10 -46.36 0.86
N SER A 3 -5.36 -46.54 1.28
CA SER A 3 -5.85 -46.62 2.68
C SER A 3 -6.00 -45.27 3.41
N PHE A 4 -7.26 -44.92 3.66
CA PHE A 4 -7.76 -43.78 4.45
C PHE A 4 -7.51 -43.98 5.95
N SER A 5 -7.37 -42.89 6.71
CA SER A 5 -7.68 -42.91 8.14
C SER A 5 -8.22 -41.54 8.59
N ARG A 6 -9.54 -41.50 8.79
CA ARG A 6 -10.25 -40.52 9.61
C ARG A 6 -10.24 -41.03 11.05
N VAL A 7 -9.96 -40.17 12.03
CA VAL A 7 -10.20 -40.49 13.44
C VAL A 7 -11.21 -39.47 13.96
N LEU A 8 -12.47 -39.89 14.03
CA LEU A 8 -13.51 -39.31 14.86
C LEU A 8 -13.21 -39.75 16.30
N SER A 9 -13.17 -38.81 17.25
CA SER A 9 -13.22 -39.15 18.67
C SER A 9 -14.48 -38.56 19.27
N ALA A 10 -15.43 -39.45 19.55
CA ALA A 10 -16.67 -39.18 20.28
C ALA A 10 -16.44 -39.42 21.77
N GLY A 11 -16.74 -38.43 22.59
CA GLY A 11 -16.81 -38.56 24.05
C GLY A 11 -18.09 -37.91 24.53
N ALA A 12 -19.11 -38.72 24.79
CA ALA A 12 -20.37 -38.30 25.40
C ALA A 12 -20.30 -38.58 26.91
N PHE A 13 -20.49 -37.55 27.73
CA PHE A 13 -20.93 -37.71 29.12
C PHE A 13 -22.09 -36.74 29.35
N ALA A 14 -23.25 -37.32 29.66
CA ALA A 14 -24.46 -36.62 30.03
C ALA A 14 -24.66 -36.71 31.55
N THR A 15 -24.82 -35.57 32.21
CA THR A 15 -25.52 -35.45 33.50
C THR A 15 -26.20 -34.08 33.56
N ILE A 16 -27.52 -34.12 33.79
CA ILE A 16 -28.46 -33.01 33.93
C ILE A 16 -28.41 -32.49 35.37
N LEU A 17 -28.46 -31.18 35.60
CA LEU A 17 -29.11 -30.51 36.75
C LEU A 17 -29.23 -29.00 36.49
N ALA A 18 -30.31 -28.40 36.97
CA ALA A 18 -30.94 -27.19 36.46
C ALA A 18 -30.63 -25.89 37.25
N VAL A 19 -31.08 -24.77 36.68
CA VAL A 19 -31.49 -23.48 37.29
C VAL A 19 -30.43 -22.37 37.49
N ALA A 20 -30.43 -21.38 36.58
CA ALA A 20 -30.66 -19.92 36.80
C ALA A 20 -30.01 -19.09 35.66
N PRO A 21 -30.69 -18.10 35.05
CA PRO A 21 -30.06 -17.20 34.09
C PRO A 21 -29.33 -16.08 34.85
N LEU A 22 -28.05 -16.31 35.17
CA LEU A 22 -27.14 -15.23 35.55
C LEU A 22 -26.45 -14.73 34.29
N ALA A 23 -26.74 -13.47 33.95
CA ALA A 23 -26.20 -12.76 32.81
C ALA A 23 -24.70 -12.95 32.68
N ALA A 24 -24.27 -13.41 31.51
CA ALA A 24 -22.87 -13.47 31.12
C ALA A 24 -22.28 -12.05 31.13
N HIS A 25 -21.26 -11.82 31.95
CA HIS A 25 -20.24 -10.82 31.68
C HIS A 25 -19.02 -11.60 31.19
N ALA A 26 -19.00 -11.88 29.89
CA ALA A 26 -17.75 -12.23 29.22
C ALA A 26 -16.83 -11.02 29.35
N ALA A 27 -15.84 -11.11 30.25
CA ALA A 27 -14.72 -10.20 30.27
C ALA A 27 -13.88 -10.48 29.01
N GLU A 28 -14.23 -9.81 27.93
CA GLU A 28 -13.44 -9.72 26.72
C GLU A 28 -12.13 -9.02 27.08
N ILE A 29 -11.06 -9.79 27.27
CA ILE A 29 -9.70 -9.28 27.39
C ILE A 29 -9.35 -8.65 26.04
N SER A 30 -9.64 -7.35 25.93
CA SER A 30 -9.20 -6.53 24.81
C SER A 30 -7.67 -6.44 24.84
N PRO A 31 -6.97 -6.60 23.70
CA PRO A 31 -5.55 -6.29 23.64
C PRO A 31 -5.35 -4.81 24.02
N PRO A 32 -4.23 -4.45 24.69
CA PRO A 32 -4.01 -3.08 25.14
C PRO A 32 -3.99 -2.14 23.94
N THR A 33 -5.07 -1.38 23.77
CA THR A 33 -5.06 -0.20 22.92
C THR A 33 -4.13 0.80 23.59
N GLY A 34 -2.98 1.06 22.95
CA GLY A 34 -2.09 2.14 23.33
C GLY A 34 -2.83 3.46 23.21
N ALA A 35 -3.47 3.88 24.29
CA ALA A 35 -3.99 5.23 24.46
C ALA A 35 -2.78 6.16 24.67
N GLY A 36 -2.19 6.60 23.57
CA GLY A 36 -1.07 7.53 23.57
C GLY A 36 -0.95 8.19 22.21
N VAL A 37 -1.53 9.39 22.10
CA VAL A 37 -1.41 10.33 20.97
C VAL A 37 -1.69 9.75 19.58
N ALA A 38 -2.94 9.36 19.31
CA ALA A 38 -3.44 9.37 17.95
C ALA A 38 -3.51 10.84 17.50
N ASN A 39 -2.39 11.33 16.94
CA ASN A 39 -2.32 12.59 16.22
C ASN A 39 -3.50 12.62 15.26
N GLN A 40 -4.32 13.67 15.32
CA GLN A 40 -5.46 13.86 14.42
C GLN A 40 -4.94 14.08 13.00
N VAL A 41 -4.56 13.00 12.34
CA VAL A 41 -4.48 12.98 10.89
C VAL A 41 -5.92 12.82 10.46
N GLU A 42 -6.57 13.93 10.07
CA GLU A 42 -7.84 13.84 9.35
C GLU A 42 -7.67 12.79 8.25
N ALA A 43 -8.46 11.72 8.32
CA ALA A 43 -8.42 10.68 7.32
C ALA A 43 -8.77 11.30 5.97
N ILE A 44 -7.83 11.28 5.02
CA ILE A 44 -8.08 11.74 3.66
C ILE A 44 -9.14 10.81 3.07
N LYS A 45 -10.25 11.38 2.62
CA LYS A 45 -11.31 10.60 1.98
C LYS A 45 -10.81 10.16 0.59
N PRO A 46 -10.95 8.88 0.21
CA PRO A 46 -10.62 8.46 -1.15
C PRO A 46 -11.31 9.34 -2.20
N GLY A 47 -10.53 9.81 -3.17
CA GLY A 47 -10.96 10.74 -4.21
C GLY A 47 -10.98 12.22 -3.82
N SER A 48 -10.57 12.62 -2.61
CA SER A 48 -10.56 14.02 -2.18
C SER A 48 -9.28 14.78 -2.51
N LEU A 49 -8.21 14.12 -2.95
CA LEU A 49 -6.98 14.81 -3.34
C LEU A 49 -7.19 15.63 -4.63
N SER A 50 -6.81 16.90 -4.57
CA SER A 50 -6.86 17.79 -5.73
C SER A 50 -5.73 17.51 -6.72
N ALA A 51 -5.98 17.82 -7.99
CA ALA A 51 -5.01 17.69 -9.06
C ALA A 51 -3.71 18.47 -8.76
N ASP A 52 -3.83 19.71 -8.27
CA ASP A 52 -2.69 20.56 -7.94
C ASP A 52 -1.81 19.96 -6.84
N THR A 53 -2.41 19.36 -5.82
CA THR A 53 -1.68 18.68 -4.74
C THR A 53 -0.87 17.52 -5.30
N VAL A 54 -1.51 16.66 -6.10
CA VAL A 54 -0.87 15.49 -6.70
C VAL A 54 0.22 15.90 -7.69
N TYR A 55 -0.04 16.86 -8.57
CA TYR A 55 0.93 17.27 -9.60
C TYR A 55 2.12 17.99 -9.00
N SER A 56 1.91 18.82 -7.97
CA SER A 56 3.00 19.45 -7.23
C SER A 56 3.85 18.42 -6.49
N ALA A 57 3.23 17.37 -5.93
CA ALA A 57 3.93 16.23 -5.34
C ALA A 57 4.79 15.50 -6.39
N VAL A 58 4.22 15.16 -7.55
CA VAL A 58 4.96 14.52 -8.66
C VAL A 58 6.12 15.40 -9.13
N ALA A 59 5.94 16.71 -9.22
CA ALA A 59 7.01 17.65 -9.60
C ALA A 59 8.12 17.75 -8.54
N SER A 60 7.80 17.53 -7.27
CA SER A 60 8.72 17.68 -6.13
C SER A 60 9.35 16.37 -5.66
N ALA A 61 8.86 15.21 -6.13
CA ALA A 61 9.38 13.90 -5.72
C ALA A 61 10.89 13.78 -6.02
N LYS A 62 11.65 13.01 -5.24
CA LYS A 62 13.07 12.81 -5.57
C LYS A 62 13.19 11.81 -6.73
N PRO A 63 14.29 11.83 -7.50
CA PRO A 63 14.51 10.82 -8.55
C PRO A 63 14.31 9.38 -8.04
N ALA A 64 14.82 9.09 -6.84
CA ALA A 64 14.72 7.78 -6.18
C ALA A 64 13.29 7.38 -5.76
N ASP A 65 12.34 8.33 -5.75
CA ASP A 65 10.93 8.06 -5.44
C ASP A 65 10.13 7.82 -6.73
N LEU A 66 10.63 8.26 -7.90
CA LEU A 66 9.92 8.15 -9.17
C LEU A 66 9.94 6.73 -9.75
N GLY A 67 10.99 5.95 -9.51
CA GLY A 67 11.07 4.56 -10.00
C GLY A 67 9.91 3.70 -9.48
N GLY A 68 9.61 3.80 -8.18
CA GLY A 68 8.48 3.10 -7.58
C GLY A 68 7.15 3.58 -8.14
N ILE A 69 6.93 4.89 -8.24
CA ILE A 69 5.67 5.43 -8.76
C ILE A 69 5.45 5.07 -10.23
N LEU A 70 6.51 5.08 -11.04
CA LEU A 70 6.43 4.65 -12.43
C LEU A 70 6.07 3.16 -12.53
N ASN A 71 6.61 2.32 -11.66
CA ASN A 71 6.22 0.91 -11.54
C ASN A 71 4.74 0.75 -11.17
N TYR A 72 4.25 1.51 -10.19
CA TYR A 72 2.81 1.55 -9.86
C TYR A 72 1.97 1.96 -11.08
N CYS A 73 2.35 3.01 -11.80
CA CYS A 73 1.60 3.50 -12.96
C CYS A 73 1.52 2.47 -14.10
N ILE A 74 2.58 1.69 -14.31
CA ILE A 74 2.61 0.59 -15.28
C ILE A 74 1.72 -0.56 -14.83
N GLN A 75 1.90 -1.03 -13.59
CA GLN A 75 1.13 -2.17 -13.05
C GLN A 75 -0.37 -1.87 -12.94
N SER A 76 -0.73 -0.62 -12.67
CA SER A 76 -2.13 -0.15 -12.62
C SER A 76 -2.69 0.20 -14.00
N ASN A 77 -1.97 -0.07 -15.09
CA ASN A 77 -2.39 0.15 -16.47
C ASN A 77 -2.77 1.63 -16.79
N TYR A 78 -2.13 2.58 -16.09
CA TYR A 78 -2.27 4.01 -16.39
C TYR A 78 -1.32 4.47 -17.50
N LEU A 79 -0.30 3.67 -17.81
CA LEU A 79 0.69 3.92 -18.85
C LEU A 79 0.79 2.73 -19.81
N ASN A 80 1.21 3.01 -21.04
CA ASN A 80 1.54 1.96 -21.99
C ASN A 80 2.78 1.19 -21.49
N SER A 81 2.60 -0.08 -21.14
CA SER A 81 3.67 -0.91 -20.59
C SER A 81 4.87 -1.04 -21.53
N SER A 82 4.65 -1.17 -22.85
CA SER A 82 5.74 -1.34 -23.82
C SER A 82 6.63 -0.10 -23.92
N GLU A 83 6.08 1.09 -23.68
CA GLU A 83 6.80 2.36 -23.73
C GLU A 83 7.43 2.70 -22.37
N ALA A 84 6.74 2.40 -21.28
CA ALA A 84 7.12 2.83 -19.94
C ALA A 84 8.12 1.87 -19.25
N TRP A 85 8.10 0.56 -19.53
CA TRP A 85 9.07 -0.40 -18.96
C TRP A 85 10.53 -0.05 -19.28
N PRO A 86 10.89 0.31 -20.53
CA PRO A 86 12.25 0.76 -20.85
C PRO A 86 12.67 2.01 -20.07
N VAL A 87 11.75 2.96 -19.90
CA VAL A 87 11.99 4.19 -19.11
C VAL A 87 12.25 3.85 -17.65
N LEU A 88 11.44 2.96 -17.07
CA LEU A 88 11.61 2.47 -15.70
C LEU A 88 12.95 1.75 -15.52
N ALA A 89 13.31 0.84 -16.43
CA ALA A 89 14.58 0.12 -16.37
C ALA A 89 15.79 1.09 -16.42
N ALA A 90 15.75 2.08 -17.31
CA ALA A 90 16.79 3.08 -17.42
C ALA A 90 16.87 3.97 -16.17
N LEU A 91 15.71 4.38 -15.63
CA LEU A 91 15.65 5.19 -14.41
C LEU A 91 16.22 4.42 -13.22
N ASN A 92 15.76 3.18 -13.00
CA ASN A 92 16.24 2.31 -11.92
C ASN A 92 17.75 2.08 -11.99
N LYS A 93 18.31 1.94 -13.21
CA LYS A 93 19.76 1.83 -13.40
C LYS A 93 20.49 3.12 -13.01
N LYS A 94 19.93 4.28 -13.38
CA LYS A 94 20.51 5.61 -13.10
C LYS A 94 20.47 5.97 -11.61
N THR A 95 19.37 5.62 -10.93
CA THR A 95 19.15 5.95 -9.51
C THR A 95 19.60 4.85 -8.56
N ASN A 96 19.93 3.66 -9.08
CA ASN A 96 20.19 2.45 -8.29
C ASN A 96 19.01 2.10 -7.36
N ASP A 97 17.77 2.31 -7.82
CA ASP A 97 16.57 2.06 -7.03
C ASP A 97 16.26 0.57 -6.83
N VAL A 98 16.78 -0.30 -7.71
CA VAL A 98 16.68 -1.76 -7.57
C VAL A 98 18.10 -2.33 -7.47
N PRO A 99 18.75 -2.23 -6.30
CA PRO A 99 20.12 -2.67 -6.14
C PRO A 99 20.21 -4.20 -6.15
N SER A 100 21.29 -4.74 -6.73
CA SER A 100 21.56 -6.19 -6.80
C SER A 100 21.92 -6.83 -5.46
N ASN A 101 22.15 -6.02 -4.41
CA ASN A 101 22.61 -6.46 -3.10
C ASN A 101 21.50 -7.02 -2.18
N GLN A 102 20.30 -7.27 -2.72
CA GLN A 102 19.13 -7.79 -2.01
C GLN A 102 18.60 -6.94 -0.84
N LYS A 103 19.14 -5.72 -0.60
CA LYS A 103 18.70 -4.87 0.51
C LYS A 103 17.42 -4.09 0.23
N GLY A 104 16.86 -4.19 -0.97
CA GLY A 104 15.70 -3.42 -1.40
C GLY A 104 15.95 -1.90 -1.34
N ASN A 105 14.99 -1.12 -1.83
CA ASN A 105 14.94 0.32 -1.64
C ASN A 105 13.53 0.66 -1.15
N MET A 106 13.43 1.19 0.07
CA MET A 106 12.13 1.51 0.66
C MET A 106 11.39 2.61 -0.11
N SER A 107 12.08 3.59 -0.70
CA SER A 107 11.43 4.57 -1.59
C SER A 107 10.84 3.93 -2.84
N TYR A 108 11.54 2.96 -3.43
CA TYR A 108 11.01 2.20 -4.56
C TYR A 108 9.80 1.34 -4.16
N ALA A 109 9.87 0.69 -2.98
CA ALA A 109 8.77 -0.11 -2.45
C ALA A 109 7.53 0.75 -2.15
N ASP A 110 7.69 1.85 -1.41
CA ASP A 110 6.63 2.82 -1.11
C ASP A 110 6.01 3.37 -2.41
N GLY A 111 6.84 3.80 -3.36
CA GLY A 111 6.35 4.31 -4.64
C GLY A 111 5.57 3.25 -5.43
N SER A 112 5.96 1.97 -5.34
CA SER A 112 5.27 0.87 -6.02
C SER A 112 3.86 0.61 -5.47
N THR A 113 3.52 1.17 -4.29
CA THR A 113 2.15 1.16 -3.76
C THR A 113 1.37 2.43 -4.12
N GLY A 114 1.94 3.33 -4.93
CA GLY A 114 1.34 4.62 -5.28
C GLY A 114 1.55 5.72 -4.23
N LEU A 115 2.45 5.53 -3.26
CA LEU A 115 2.73 6.51 -2.21
C LEU A 115 3.72 7.59 -2.68
N LEU A 116 3.24 8.82 -2.88
CA LEU A 116 4.05 9.97 -3.28
C LEU A 116 4.65 10.67 -2.06
N LYS A 117 5.98 10.67 -1.98
CA LYS A 117 6.73 11.46 -0.98
C LYS A 117 6.80 12.92 -1.41
N VAL A 118 6.29 13.80 -0.55
CA VAL A 118 6.32 15.26 -0.74
C VAL A 118 7.39 15.82 0.18
N GLY A 119 8.41 16.49 -0.37
CA GLY A 119 9.62 16.89 0.36
C GLY A 119 9.36 17.53 1.74
N GLY A 120 9.58 16.76 2.81
CA GLY A 120 9.43 17.20 4.20
C GLY A 120 7.99 17.24 4.73
N LYS A 121 7.00 16.80 3.95
CA LYS A 121 5.58 16.73 4.33
C LYS A 121 5.12 15.27 4.44
N ALA A 122 3.93 15.08 4.99
CA ALA A 122 3.27 13.77 4.99
C ALA A 122 3.13 13.26 3.55
N PRO A 123 3.44 11.98 3.28
CA PRO A 123 3.23 11.39 1.97
C PRO A 123 1.73 11.32 1.65
N ILE A 124 1.40 11.36 0.37
CA ILE A 124 0.02 11.20 -0.12
C ILE A 124 -0.09 9.92 -0.94
N SER A 125 -1.24 9.25 -0.86
CA SER A 125 -1.51 8.10 -1.71
C SER A 125 -2.18 8.54 -3.01
N LEU A 126 -1.72 8.03 -4.15
CA LEU A 126 -2.43 8.22 -5.42
C LEU A 126 -3.85 7.61 -5.39
N GLU A 127 -4.09 6.59 -4.56
CA GLU A 127 -5.42 5.99 -4.36
C GLU A 127 -6.43 6.98 -3.75
N ASP A 128 -5.96 8.02 -3.07
CA ASP A 128 -6.82 9.07 -2.52
C ASP A 128 -7.22 10.12 -3.56
N ALA A 129 -6.76 9.99 -4.80
CA ALA A 129 -7.14 10.83 -5.93
C ALA A 129 -8.16 10.13 -6.85
N SER A 130 -8.93 10.92 -7.61
CA SER A 130 -9.81 10.36 -8.63
C SER A 130 -9.02 9.59 -9.71
N ALA A 131 -9.69 8.69 -10.42
CA ALA A 131 -9.06 7.93 -11.51
C ALA A 131 -8.45 8.83 -12.60
N ASP A 132 -9.12 9.94 -12.93
CA ASP A 132 -8.63 10.91 -13.93
C ASP A 132 -7.37 11.63 -13.46
N ILE A 133 -7.31 12.01 -12.18
CA ILE A 133 -6.10 12.61 -11.60
C ILE A 133 -4.96 11.60 -11.57
N ARG A 134 -5.23 10.33 -11.19
CA ARG A 134 -4.21 9.26 -11.23
C ARG A 134 -3.63 9.06 -12.62
N LYS A 135 -4.49 8.99 -13.66
CA LYS A 135 -4.05 8.84 -15.05
C LYS A 135 -3.14 10.00 -15.49
N GLN A 136 -3.54 11.24 -15.21
CA GLN A 136 -2.73 12.42 -15.53
C GLN A 136 -1.45 12.51 -14.70
N ALA A 137 -1.49 12.14 -13.43
CA ALA A 137 -0.32 12.07 -12.57
C ALA A 137 0.69 11.06 -13.10
N CYS A 138 0.25 9.88 -13.54
CA CYS A 138 1.10 8.87 -14.15
C CYS A 138 1.75 9.36 -15.45
N ALA A 139 1.02 10.08 -16.31
CA ALA A 139 1.62 10.71 -17.49
C ALA A 139 2.70 11.74 -17.13
N LYS A 140 2.51 12.52 -16.05
CA LYS A 140 3.51 13.48 -15.54
C LYS A 140 4.73 12.77 -14.94
N VAL A 141 4.52 11.65 -14.23
CA VAL A 141 5.60 10.80 -13.70
C VAL A 141 6.45 10.27 -14.86
N GLU A 142 5.83 9.74 -15.91
CA GLU A 142 6.54 9.23 -17.08
C GLU A 142 7.33 10.35 -17.79
N ALA A 143 6.72 11.51 -18.01
CA ALA A 143 7.38 12.66 -18.62
C ALA A 143 8.60 13.11 -17.81
N ARG A 144 8.46 13.16 -16.47
CA ARG A 144 9.55 13.54 -15.57
C ARG A 144 10.66 12.49 -15.53
N ALA A 145 10.30 11.21 -15.53
CA ALA A 145 11.27 10.12 -15.63
C ALA A 145 12.07 10.24 -16.94
N LYS A 146 11.40 10.43 -18.08
CA LYS A 146 12.03 10.65 -19.39
C LYS A 146 12.98 11.85 -19.40
N SER A 147 12.61 12.97 -18.76
CA SER A 147 13.48 14.16 -18.72
C SER A 147 14.74 13.99 -17.88
N MET A 148 14.84 12.92 -17.08
CA MET A 148 15.99 12.63 -16.23
C MET A 148 16.98 11.65 -16.85
N LEU A 149 16.62 10.98 -17.94
CA LEU A 149 17.47 9.97 -18.60
C LEU A 149 18.50 10.67 -19.49
#